data_AF-A0A1X6P0B3-F1
#
_entry.id   AF-A0A1X6P0B3-F1
#
_cell.length_a   1.000
_cell.length_b   1.000
_cell.length_c   1.000
_cell.angle_alpha   90.00
_cell.angle_beta   90.00
_cell.angle_gamma   90.00
#
_symmetry.space_group_name_H-M   'P 1'
#
loop_
_entity.id
_entity.type
_entity.pdbx_description
1 polymer ?
#
loop_
_entity_poly.entity_id
_entity_poly.type
_entity_poly.pdbx_seq_one_letter_code
_entity_poly.pdbx_strand_id
1 'polypeptide(L)'
;MDPPPPDPTSDPPPADTPPHAAALLSGLAGKTAAIGIIGLGYVGLPLAVTVHAAGLPVLAYDADASKIEALAAGRSYIRHIPSETVAALAASPRFTPTATLGDLSAAAVVVLCLPTPVGGHNEPDMSYVVGAARALRGVLADGALVVLESTTYPGATDEELAAILTGDRGGGGAPAGPADAAAVGATERRRSLSPGGAGGVAATPGPPGLLGGGVTPVPAAAGVAHPAAVAAAVLGAPAGALPSAGAPPAVDHAAAAGASRGAANGAPPAARPRLVLGSTLFLAYSPEREDPGNATHTNASVPKLVGGVDAVSGDLAVAFYAAAGFASPVRVSSARVAECAKLVENIFRAVNIALVNELKLVFTRLGVDVWEVLGAAETKPFGYMRFDPGPGIGGHCIPVDPWYLAWKAREVGGGCAFIELAAATNAAMPGAVVGAVSTALNGRRRAVNGSVVLLVGVAYKAGVDDVREAPALVIWEQLAALGATVRYHDPYVPVMPRTRRRPALAGVASVPWTAEALVGVDAVVVVTHHKCLAPWAALDGYTGPVIDTRNCVPGGMGLDIVRA
;
A
#
# COMPACT_ATOMS: atom_id res chain seq x y z
N MET A 1 -10.47 -4.41 34.92
CA MET A 1 -10.22 -5.48 33.95
C MET A 1 -11.56 -6.08 33.65
N ASP A 2 -12.08 -5.86 32.46
CA ASP A 2 -13.20 -6.63 31.95
C ASP A 2 -12.71 -8.07 31.66
N PRO A 3 -13.58 -9.09 31.70
CA PRO A 3 -13.20 -10.42 31.29
C PRO A 3 -12.74 -10.43 29.82
N PRO A 4 -11.86 -11.36 29.42
CA PRO A 4 -11.60 -11.57 27.99
C PRO A 4 -12.91 -11.92 27.28
N PRO A 5 -13.08 -11.56 25.99
CA PRO A 5 -14.23 -12.00 25.22
C PRO A 5 -14.30 -13.54 25.21
N PRO A 6 -15.50 -14.14 25.19
CA PRO A 6 -15.66 -15.58 25.13
C PRO A 6 -15.02 -16.14 23.86
N ASP A 7 -14.54 -17.38 23.94
CA ASP A 7 -13.93 -18.09 22.80
C ASP A 7 -15.02 -18.36 21.73
N PRO A 8 -14.92 -17.77 20.51
CA PRO A 8 -15.93 -17.96 19.48
C PRO A 8 -15.94 -19.38 18.88
N THR A 9 -15.06 -20.26 19.33
CA THR A 9 -14.97 -21.66 18.90
C THR A 9 -15.54 -22.67 19.92
N SER A 10 -15.93 -22.23 21.12
CA SER A 10 -16.45 -23.14 22.17
C SER A 10 -17.96 -23.38 22.17
N ASP A 11 -18.76 -22.44 21.64
CA ASP A 11 -20.22 -22.59 21.56
C ASP A 11 -20.63 -23.44 20.34
N PRO A 12 -21.65 -24.32 20.46
CA PRO A 12 -22.17 -25.06 19.33
C PRO A 12 -22.84 -24.11 18.31
N PRO A 13 -22.71 -24.37 16.99
CA PRO A 13 -23.30 -23.52 15.97
C PRO A 13 -24.84 -23.40 16.14
N PRO A 14 -25.43 -22.21 15.89
CA PRO A 14 -26.89 -22.01 15.96
C PRO A 14 -27.68 -23.05 15.14
N ALA A 15 -28.89 -23.38 15.57
CA ALA A 15 -29.70 -24.45 14.97
C ALA A 15 -29.97 -24.28 13.46
N ASP A 16 -30.02 -23.03 12.98
CA ASP A 16 -30.24 -22.69 11.56
C ASP A 16 -28.94 -22.61 10.72
N THR A 17 -27.80 -23.02 11.28
CA THR A 17 -26.49 -22.98 10.59
C THR A 17 -26.48 -23.90 9.36
N PRO A 18 -26.10 -23.41 8.16
CA PRO A 18 -26.02 -24.25 6.96
C PRO A 18 -25.13 -25.50 7.16
N PRO A 19 -25.50 -26.69 6.63
CA PRO A 19 -24.74 -27.92 6.87
C PRO A 19 -23.25 -27.84 6.51
N HIS A 20 -22.90 -27.15 5.43
CA HIS A 20 -21.51 -26.90 5.04
C HIS A 20 -20.78 -25.97 6.02
N ALA A 21 -21.46 -24.96 6.57
CA ALA A 21 -20.89 -24.07 7.59
C ALA A 21 -20.60 -24.83 8.89
N ALA A 22 -21.53 -25.67 9.34
CA ALA A 22 -21.34 -26.53 10.51
C ALA A 22 -20.17 -27.54 10.31
N ALA A 23 -20.06 -28.11 9.11
CA ALA A 23 -18.94 -28.99 8.76
C ALA A 23 -17.58 -28.25 8.76
N LEU A 24 -17.52 -27.03 8.22
CA LEU A 24 -16.31 -26.20 8.23
C LEU A 24 -15.90 -25.83 9.67
N LEU A 25 -16.85 -25.39 10.51
CA LEU A 25 -16.59 -25.10 11.93
C LEU A 25 -16.02 -26.32 12.67
N SER A 26 -16.62 -27.50 12.47
CA SER A 26 -16.12 -28.75 13.06
C SER A 26 -14.70 -29.09 12.59
N GLY A 27 -14.40 -28.90 11.30
CA GLY A 27 -13.06 -29.12 10.75
C GLY A 27 -12.01 -28.12 11.24
N LEU A 28 -12.38 -26.86 11.47
CA LEU A 28 -11.51 -25.82 12.03
C LEU A 28 -11.20 -26.07 13.51
N ALA A 29 -12.20 -26.46 14.30
CA ALA A 29 -12.02 -26.84 15.70
C ALA A 29 -11.16 -28.12 15.84
N GLY A 30 -11.44 -29.14 15.03
CA GLY A 30 -10.69 -30.40 15.01
C GLY A 30 -9.31 -30.33 14.34
N LYS A 31 -8.89 -29.18 13.82
CA LYS A 31 -7.66 -28.97 13.02
C LYS A 31 -7.53 -29.89 11.80
N THR A 32 -8.65 -30.31 11.21
CA THR A 32 -8.69 -31.16 10.00
C THR A 32 -9.06 -30.39 8.73
N ALA A 33 -9.61 -29.18 8.83
CA ALA A 33 -9.89 -28.31 7.68
C ALA A 33 -8.59 -27.85 7.02
N ALA A 34 -8.31 -28.33 5.81
CA ALA A 34 -7.15 -27.90 5.03
C ALA A 34 -7.33 -26.49 4.47
N ILE A 35 -6.28 -25.67 4.57
CA ILE A 35 -6.27 -24.25 4.21
C ILE A 35 -5.43 -24.07 2.95
N GLY A 36 -6.07 -23.78 1.83
CA GLY A 36 -5.41 -23.35 0.59
C GLY A 36 -4.96 -21.90 0.69
N ILE A 37 -3.72 -21.60 0.31
CA ILE A 37 -3.20 -20.21 0.28
C ILE A 37 -2.61 -19.96 -1.10
N ILE A 38 -3.20 -19.03 -1.85
CA ILE A 38 -2.82 -18.69 -3.23
C ILE A 38 -1.98 -17.42 -3.22
N GLY A 39 -0.73 -17.52 -3.68
CA GLY A 39 0.22 -16.40 -3.80
C GLY A 39 1.17 -16.34 -2.61
N LEU A 40 2.29 -17.06 -2.70
CA LEU A 40 3.26 -17.23 -1.62
C LEU A 40 4.29 -16.08 -1.60
N GLY A 41 3.80 -14.85 -1.76
CA GLY A 41 4.59 -13.64 -1.63
C GLY A 41 4.73 -13.17 -0.18
N TYR A 42 4.97 -11.87 -0.04
CA TYR A 42 5.10 -11.10 1.22
C TYR A 42 3.82 -11.09 2.12
N VAL A 43 2.83 -11.95 1.85
CA VAL A 43 1.57 -12.07 2.62
C VAL A 43 1.22 -13.56 2.79
N GLY A 44 1.10 -14.30 1.68
CA GLY A 44 0.70 -15.70 1.73
C GLY A 44 1.72 -16.63 2.40
N LEU A 45 3.03 -16.36 2.31
CA LEU A 45 4.02 -17.18 3.01
C LEU A 45 4.07 -16.89 4.54
N PRO A 46 4.04 -15.62 5.03
CA PRO A 46 3.78 -15.31 6.43
C PRO A 46 2.47 -15.92 6.99
N LEU A 47 1.38 -15.87 6.21
CA LEU A 47 0.12 -16.51 6.57
C LEU A 47 0.28 -18.04 6.68
N ALA A 48 0.94 -18.69 5.72
CA ALA A 48 1.17 -20.13 5.72
C ALA A 48 1.97 -20.59 6.96
N VAL A 49 2.98 -19.83 7.39
CA VAL A 49 3.71 -20.07 8.64
C VAL A 49 2.76 -19.99 9.84
N THR A 50 1.91 -18.96 9.90
CA THR A 50 0.99 -18.71 11.02
C THR A 50 -0.08 -19.81 11.13
N VAL A 51 -0.74 -20.16 10.02
CA VAL A 51 -1.76 -21.21 9.93
C VAL A 51 -1.19 -22.59 10.30
N HIS A 52 0.02 -22.92 9.83
CA HIS A 52 0.70 -24.18 10.15
C HIS A 52 1.09 -24.29 11.63
N ALA A 53 1.58 -23.19 12.21
CA ALA A 53 1.93 -23.10 13.62
C ALA A 53 0.70 -23.28 14.54
N ALA A 54 -0.48 -22.82 14.11
CA ALA A 54 -1.77 -23.08 14.77
C ALA A 54 -2.30 -24.52 14.58
N GLY A 55 -1.54 -25.38 13.89
CA GLY A 55 -1.80 -26.82 13.76
C GLY A 55 -2.66 -27.23 12.56
N LEU A 56 -3.13 -26.29 11.73
CA LEU A 56 -3.95 -26.58 10.56
C LEU A 56 -3.10 -27.16 9.39
N PRO A 57 -3.68 -28.00 8.52
CA PRO A 57 -3.06 -28.39 7.25
C PRO A 57 -3.07 -27.22 6.26
N VAL A 58 -1.97 -27.05 5.51
CA VAL A 58 -1.77 -25.95 4.57
C VAL A 58 -1.43 -26.49 3.18
N LEU A 59 -2.20 -26.06 2.18
CA LEU A 59 -1.94 -26.28 0.76
C LEU A 59 -1.43 -24.96 0.16
N ALA A 60 -0.12 -24.82 0.09
CA ALA A 60 0.55 -23.58 -0.30
C ALA A 60 0.73 -23.52 -1.83
N TYR A 61 -0.07 -22.71 -2.51
CA TYR A 61 -0.11 -22.62 -3.97
C TYR A 61 0.56 -21.34 -4.51
N ASP A 62 1.45 -21.48 -5.48
CA ASP A 62 1.94 -20.39 -6.31
C ASP A 62 2.16 -20.88 -7.75
N ALA A 63 1.92 -20.02 -8.74
CA ALA A 63 2.16 -20.34 -10.15
C ALA A 63 3.67 -20.32 -10.51
N ASP A 64 4.50 -19.70 -9.68
CA ASP A 64 5.96 -19.71 -9.82
C ASP A 64 6.55 -20.99 -9.21
N ALA A 65 6.80 -21.98 -10.06
CA ALA A 65 7.38 -23.26 -9.68
C ALA A 65 8.72 -23.13 -8.92
N SER A 66 9.52 -22.08 -9.17
CA SER A 66 10.80 -21.88 -8.47
C SER A 66 10.63 -21.61 -6.98
N LYS A 67 9.52 -20.98 -6.58
CA LYS A 67 9.13 -20.83 -5.17
C LYS A 67 8.75 -22.18 -4.56
N ILE A 68 7.98 -22.98 -5.29
CA ILE A 68 7.52 -24.30 -4.84
C ILE A 68 8.71 -25.23 -4.62
N GLU A 69 9.67 -25.26 -5.54
CA GLU A 69 10.95 -25.97 -5.42
C GLU A 69 11.82 -25.46 -4.25
N ALA A 70 11.81 -24.15 -3.96
CA ALA A 70 12.50 -23.60 -2.82
C ALA A 70 11.87 -24.03 -1.48
N LEU A 71 10.53 -23.91 -1.36
CA LEU A 71 9.79 -24.30 -0.16
C LEU A 71 9.89 -25.80 0.10
N ALA A 72 9.70 -26.65 -0.91
CA ALA A 72 9.83 -28.10 -0.79
C ALA A 72 11.23 -28.54 -0.35
N ALA A 73 12.25 -27.75 -0.67
CA ALA A 73 13.63 -27.97 -0.25
C ALA A 73 14.06 -27.16 0.99
N GLY A 74 13.10 -26.63 1.77
CA GLY A 74 13.36 -25.94 3.04
C GLY A 74 14.06 -24.58 2.94
N ARG A 75 14.06 -23.93 1.76
CA ARG A 75 14.74 -22.65 1.52
C ARG A 75 13.75 -21.49 1.45
N SER A 76 14.00 -20.44 2.23
CA SER A 76 13.27 -19.18 2.10
C SER A 76 13.83 -18.33 0.95
N TYR A 77 12.94 -17.75 0.16
CA TYR A 77 13.23 -16.64 -0.77
C TYR A 77 12.72 -15.28 -0.23
N ILE A 78 12.19 -15.24 1.00
CA ILE A 78 11.74 -14.01 1.66
C ILE A 78 12.64 -13.76 2.86
N ARG A 79 13.49 -12.73 2.78
CA ARG A 79 14.61 -12.50 3.71
C ARG A 79 14.22 -12.35 5.19
N HIS A 80 13.00 -11.91 5.50
CA HIS A 80 12.50 -11.79 6.87
C HIS A 80 11.83 -13.08 7.41
N ILE A 81 11.73 -14.14 6.60
CA ILE A 81 11.30 -15.48 7.01
C ILE A 81 12.56 -16.37 7.02
N PRO A 82 13.04 -16.83 8.19
CA PRO A 82 14.23 -17.67 8.27
C PRO A 82 14.07 -18.98 7.48
N SER A 83 15.14 -19.50 6.89
CA SER A 83 15.07 -20.78 6.16
C SER A 83 14.86 -21.96 7.12
N GLU A 84 15.23 -21.80 8.39
CA GLU A 84 14.93 -22.69 9.50
C GLU A 84 13.41 -22.87 9.68
N THR A 85 12.64 -21.78 9.53
CA THR A 85 11.17 -21.80 9.55
C THR A 85 10.61 -22.53 8.33
N VAL A 86 11.17 -22.30 7.14
CA VAL A 86 10.73 -22.98 5.90
C VAL A 86 11.11 -24.47 5.90
N ALA A 87 12.26 -24.85 6.47
CA ALA A 87 12.64 -26.24 6.68
C ALA A 87 11.70 -26.95 7.68
N ALA A 88 11.26 -26.26 8.73
CA ALA A 88 10.25 -26.79 9.66
C ALA A 88 8.86 -26.97 9.01
N LEU A 89 8.49 -26.10 8.06
CA LEU A 89 7.32 -26.33 7.19
C LEU A 89 7.53 -27.57 6.31
N ALA A 90 8.61 -27.61 5.52
CA ALA A 90 8.89 -28.65 4.54
C ALA A 90 9.01 -30.07 5.15
N ALA A 91 9.50 -30.17 6.39
CA ALA A 91 9.58 -31.43 7.13
C ALA A 91 8.23 -31.90 7.72
N SER A 92 7.15 -31.12 7.58
CA SER A 92 5.87 -31.37 8.24
C SER A 92 4.84 -31.99 7.30
N PRO A 93 4.17 -33.11 7.67
CA PRO A 93 3.11 -33.71 6.86
C PRO A 93 1.82 -32.87 6.79
N ARG A 94 1.80 -31.69 7.43
CA ARG A 94 0.71 -30.71 7.34
C ARG A 94 0.98 -29.58 6.33
N PHE A 95 2.10 -29.57 5.61
CA PHE A 95 2.44 -28.51 4.67
C PHE A 95 2.76 -29.08 3.29
N THR A 96 1.98 -28.70 2.28
CA THR A 96 2.14 -29.15 0.90
C THR A 96 2.30 -27.94 -0.02
N PRO A 97 3.53 -27.60 -0.45
CA PRO A 97 3.76 -26.59 -1.48
C PRO A 97 3.45 -27.20 -2.86
N THR A 98 2.68 -26.51 -3.70
CA THR A 98 2.25 -27.02 -5.01
C THR A 98 2.09 -25.92 -6.06
N ALA A 99 2.31 -26.28 -7.33
CA ALA A 99 1.96 -25.47 -8.50
C ALA A 99 0.71 -26.02 -9.23
N THR A 100 0.09 -27.07 -8.70
CA THR A 100 -1.09 -27.73 -9.28
C THR A 100 -2.36 -27.18 -8.64
N LEU A 101 -3.12 -26.38 -9.39
CA LEU A 101 -4.34 -25.75 -8.86
C LEU A 101 -5.42 -26.77 -8.45
N GLY A 102 -5.42 -27.96 -9.07
CA GLY A 102 -6.35 -29.05 -8.76
C GLY A 102 -6.27 -29.54 -7.30
N ASP A 103 -5.11 -29.42 -6.67
CA ASP A 103 -4.88 -29.86 -5.29
C ASP A 103 -5.76 -29.07 -4.29
N LEU A 104 -6.13 -27.83 -4.64
CA LEU A 104 -7.00 -26.97 -3.84
C LEU A 104 -8.46 -27.47 -3.78
N SER A 105 -8.82 -28.52 -4.50
CA SER A 105 -10.11 -29.22 -4.30
C SER A 105 -10.22 -29.92 -2.94
N ALA A 106 -9.09 -30.16 -2.25
CA ALA A 106 -9.06 -30.63 -0.88
C ALA A 106 -9.17 -29.50 0.18
N ALA A 107 -9.15 -28.22 -0.24
CA ALA A 107 -9.18 -27.08 0.67
C ALA A 107 -10.60 -26.74 1.14
N ALA A 108 -10.78 -26.65 2.46
CA ALA A 108 -12.01 -26.22 3.11
C ALA A 108 -12.07 -24.68 3.28
N VAL A 109 -10.90 -24.03 3.34
CA VAL A 109 -10.75 -22.57 3.22
C VAL A 109 -9.73 -22.29 2.12
N VAL A 110 -9.95 -21.29 1.25
CA VAL A 110 -8.97 -20.82 0.25
C VAL A 110 -8.76 -19.31 0.38
N VAL A 111 -7.52 -18.91 0.58
CA VAL A 111 -7.12 -17.53 0.84
C VAL A 111 -6.37 -16.95 -0.36
N LEU A 112 -6.73 -15.73 -0.80
CA LEU A 112 -6.17 -15.05 -1.97
C LEU A 112 -5.22 -13.92 -1.57
N CYS A 113 -3.91 -14.21 -1.60
CA CYS A 113 -2.80 -13.35 -1.19
C CYS A 113 -1.99 -12.85 -2.42
N LEU A 114 -2.69 -12.49 -3.50
CA LEU A 114 -2.14 -12.19 -4.82
C LEU A 114 -1.71 -10.71 -4.96
N PRO A 115 -0.80 -10.40 -5.91
CA PRO A 115 -0.43 -9.02 -6.19
C PRO A 115 -1.57 -8.28 -6.90
N THR A 116 -1.88 -7.09 -6.41
CA THR A 116 -2.79 -6.12 -7.03
C THR A 116 -2.00 -4.83 -7.29
N PRO A 117 -1.38 -4.68 -8.48
CA PRO A 117 -0.68 -3.44 -8.85
C PRO A 117 -1.66 -2.39 -9.38
N VAL A 118 -1.14 -1.21 -9.75
CA VAL A 118 -1.87 -0.21 -10.55
C VAL A 118 -1.19 -0.03 -11.91
N GLY A 119 -2.00 0.29 -12.91
CA GLY A 119 -1.59 0.53 -14.29
C GLY A 119 -1.04 1.93 -14.55
N GLY A 120 -0.98 2.31 -15.83
CA GLY A 120 -0.27 3.51 -16.30
C GLY A 120 -0.93 4.84 -15.95
N HIS A 121 -2.21 4.80 -15.57
CA HIS A 121 -3.05 5.95 -15.20
C HIS A 121 -3.60 5.80 -13.76
N ASN A 122 -2.92 4.99 -12.94
CA ASN A 122 -3.26 4.64 -11.56
C ASN A 122 -4.58 3.85 -11.39
N GLU A 123 -5.03 3.18 -12.45
CA GLU A 123 -6.14 2.22 -12.43
C GLU A 123 -5.73 0.90 -11.74
N PRO A 124 -6.54 0.33 -10.83
CA PRO A 124 -6.28 -0.98 -10.23
C PRO A 124 -6.21 -2.13 -11.24
N ASP A 125 -5.13 -2.91 -11.19
CA ASP A 125 -4.99 -4.16 -11.96
C ASP A 125 -5.46 -5.37 -11.13
N MET A 126 -6.70 -5.77 -11.39
CA MET A 126 -7.34 -6.94 -10.76
C MET A 126 -7.04 -8.27 -11.49
N SER A 127 -6.26 -8.26 -12.58
CA SER A 127 -6.11 -9.43 -13.48
C SER A 127 -5.62 -10.70 -12.78
N TYR A 128 -4.74 -10.57 -11.79
CA TYR A 128 -4.23 -11.68 -10.98
C TYR A 128 -5.34 -12.33 -10.12
N VAL A 129 -6.08 -11.51 -9.36
CA VAL A 129 -7.18 -11.97 -8.49
C VAL A 129 -8.32 -12.57 -9.32
N VAL A 130 -8.71 -11.88 -10.39
CA VAL A 130 -9.77 -12.30 -11.32
C VAL A 130 -9.39 -13.58 -12.07
N GLY A 131 -8.15 -13.70 -12.51
CA GLY A 131 -7.62 -14.90 -13.16
C GLY A 131 -7.62 -16.10 -12.22
N ALA A 132 -7.11 -15.92 -10.99
CA ALA A 132 -7.13 -16.95 -9.97
C ALA A 132 -8.55 -17.37 -9.59
N ALA A 133 -9.48 -16.44 -9.38
CA ALA A 133 -10.87 -16.72 -9.05
C ALA A 133 -11.59 -17.53 -10.14
N ARG A 134 -11.39 -17.18 -11.42
CA ARG A 134 -11.95 -17.91 -12.57
C ARG A 134 -11.45 -19.36 -12.63
N ALA A 135 -10.16 -19.58 -12.35
CA ALA A 135 -9.58 -20.92 -12.33
C ALA A 135 -10.00 -21.72 -11.06
N LEU A 136 -10.01 -21.05 -9.91
CA LEU A 136 -10.38 -21.59 -8.59
C LEU A 136 -11.82 -22.13 -8.57
N ARG A 137 -12.76 -21.44 -9.25
CA ARG A 137 -14.14 -21.92 -9.44
C ARG A 137 -14.21 -23.36 -10.01
N GLY A 138 -13.25 -23.73 -10.87
CA GLY A 138 -13.17 -25.07 -11.45
C GLY A 138 -12.82 -26.17 -10.46
N VAL A 139 -12.23 -25.83 -9.30
CA VAL A 139 -11.65 -26.80 -8.36
C VAL A 139 -12.16 -26.74 -6.91
N LEU A 140 -12.75 -25.62 -6.45
CA LEU A 140 -13.25 -25.47 -5.06
C LEU A 140 -14.08 -26.66 -4.57
N ALA A 141 -14.01 -27.00 -3.28
CA ALA A 141 -14.98 -27.88 -2.65
C ALA A 141 -16.34 -27.18 -2.46
N ASP A 142 -17.44 -27.95 -2.51
CA ASP A 142 -18.77 -27.43 -2.15
C ASP A 142 -18.82 -27.17 -0.64
N GLY A 143 -19.13 -25.94 -0.25
CA GLY A 143 -19.06 -25.47 1.13
C GLY A 143 -17.75 -24.80 1.53
N ALA A 144 -16.80 -24.63 0.61
CA ALA A 144 -15.56 -23.94 0.89
C ALA A 144 -15.77 -22.46 1.23
N LEU A 145 -14.97 -21.94 2.17
CA LEU A 145 -14.83 -20.51 2.42
C LEU A 145 -13.70 -19.94 1.55
N VAL A 146 -14.00 -18.93 0.74
CA VAL A 146 -12.98 -18.13 0.06
C VAL A 146 -12.77 -16.82 0.82
N VAL A 147 -11.51 -16.45 1.07
CA VAL A 147 -11.15 -15.17 1.70
C VAL A 147 -10.20 -14.39 0.80
N LEU A 148 -10.53 -13.14 0.50
CA LEU A 148 -9.66 -12.21 -0.21
C LEU A 148 -8.85 -11.37 0.79
N GLU A 149 -7.51 -11.45 0.71
CA GLU A 149 -6.60 -10.62 1.53
C GLU A 149 -5.80 -9.59 0.72
N SER A 150 -5.70 -9.85 -0.60
CA SER A 150 -5.14 -8.90 -1.58
C SER A 150 -5.84 -7.55 -1.42
N THR A 151 -5.10 -6.44 -1.34
CA THR A 151 -5.74 -5.13 -1.16
C THR A 151 -6.46 -4.70 -2.44
N THR A 152 -7.75 -4.37 -2.31
CA THR A 152 -8.66 -4.10 -3.43
C THR A 152 -9.57 -2.90 -3.17
N TYR A 153 -10.39 -2.53 -4.17
CA TYR A 153 -11.35 -1.44 -4.08
C TYR A 153 -12.67 -1.89 -3.45
N PRO A 154 -13.47 -0.95 -2.88
CA PRO A 154 -14.78 -1.28 -2.33
C PRO A 154 -15.70 -1.88 -3.40
N GLY A 155 -16.23 -3.08 -3.15
CA GLY A 155 -17.05 -3.86 -4.08
C GLY A 155 -16.31 -5.01 -4.78
N ALA A 156 -14.98 -5.10 -4.68
CA ALA A 156 -14.23 -6.17 -5.35
C ALA A 156 -14.64 -7.58 -4.87
N THR A 157 -14.95 -7.74 -3.59
CA THR A 157 -15.35 -9.02 -3.00
C THR A 157 -16.81 -9.37 -3.29
N ASP A 158 -17.76 -8.47 -3.00
CA ASP A 158 -19.19 -8.78 -3.05
C ASP A 158 -19.88 -8.47 -4.39
N GLU A 159 -19.24 -7.74 -5.31
CA GLU A 159 -19.71 -7.56 -6.69
C GLU A 159 -18.93 -8.49 -7.65
N GLU A 160 -17.62 -8.28 -7.81
CA GLU A 160 -16.83 -8.94 -8.88
C GLU A 160 -16.45 -10.39 -8.53
N LEU A 161 -15.76 -10.60 -7.40
CA LEU A 161 -15.30 -11.93 -6.99
C LEU A 161 -16.49 -12.88 -6.72
N ALA A 162 -17.55 -12.35 -6.10
CA ALA A 162 -18.83 -13.05 -5.93
C ALA A 162 -19.38 -13.58 -7.26
N ALA A 163 -19.60 -12.69 -8.25
CA ALA A 163 -20.15 -13.07 -9.55
C ALA A 163 -19.27 -14.08 -10.31
N ILE A 164 -17.93 -13.94 -10.21
CA ILE A 164 -17.00 -14.91 -10.80
C ILE A 164 -17.18 -16.30 -10.19
N LEU A 165 -17.26 -16.41 -8.86
CA LEU A 165 -17.28 -17.70 -8.16
C LEU A 165 -18.65 -18.40 -8.23
N THR A 166 -19.76 -17.67 -8.07
CA THR A 166 -21.10 -18.23 -8.34
C THR A 166 -21.23 -18.63 -9.81
N GLY A 167 -20.64 -17.83 -10.71
CA GLY A 167 -20.75 -17.94 -12.15
C GLY A 167 -21.88 -17.13 -12.76
N ASP A 168 -22.38 -16.13 -12.03
CA ASP A 168 -23.37 -15.20 -12.54
C ASP A 168 -22.75 -14.36 -13.66
N ARG A 169 -23.43 -14.27 -14.80
CA ARG A 169 -23.02 -13.40 -15.89
C ARG A 169 -23.27 -11.96 -15.45
N GLY A 170 -22.20 -11.26 -15.07
CA GLY A 170 -22.25 -9.88 -14.57
C GLY A 170 -23.08 -8.97 -15.46
N GLY A 171 -24.29 -8.65 -15.00
CA GLY A 171 -25.13 -7.59 -15.51
C GLY A 171 -25.24 -6.52 -14.42
N GLY A 172 -25.13 -5.24 -14.80
CA GLY A 172 -25.18 -4.10 -13.88
C GLY A 172 -26.57 -3.86 -13.28
N GLY A 173 -27.05 -4.79 -12.47
CA GLY A 173 -28.21 -4.60 -11.61
C GLY A 173 -27.81 -3.76 -10.39
N ALA A 174 -28.46 -2.61 -10.20
CA ALA A 174 -28.32 -1.85 -8.97
C ALA A 174 -28.72 -2.71 -7.74
N PRO A 175 -28.11 -2.50 -6.56
CA PRO A 175 -28.40 -3.30 -5.39
C PRO A 175 -29.88 -3.24 -5.02
N ALA A 176 -30.46 -4.38 -4.68
CA ALA A 176 -31.80 -4.44 -4.11
C ALA A 176 -31.80 -3.64 -2.80
N GLY A 177 -32.58 -2.56 -2.75
CA GLY A 177 -32.71 -1.73 -1.56
C GLY A 177 -33.30 -2.51 -0.37
N PRO A 178 -32.99 -2.11 0.87
CA PRO A 178 -33.51 -2.79 2.05
C PRO A 178 -35.04 -2.69 2.11
N ALA A 179 -35.69 -3.86 2.08
CA ALA A 179 -37.09 -3.99 2.47
C ALA A 179 -37.22 -3.89 4.01
N ASP A 180 -38.41 -3.51 4.48
CA ASP A 180 -38.81 -3.45 5.89
C ASP A 180 -37.95 -2.59 6.83
N ALA A 181 -38.07 -1.28 6.66
CA ALA A 181 -37.94 -0.29 7.73
C ALA A 181 -39.27 0.48 7.90
N ALA A 182 -40.31 -0.20 8.38
CA ALA A 182 -41.66 0.35 8.56
C ALA A 182 -42.09 0.39 10.03
N ALA A 183 -42.87 1.43 10.38
CA ALA A 183 -43.63 1.60 11.63
C ALA A 183 -42.85 1.80 12.96
N VAL A 184 -42.39 3.03 13.19
CA VAL A 184 -42.78 3.81 14.40
C VAL A 184 -43.19 5.23 13.94
N GLY A 185 -44.16 5.87 14.62
CA GLY A 185 -44.68 7.20 14.24
C GLY A 185 -43.65 8.33 14.36
N ALA A 186 -43.67 9.40 13.57
CA ALA A 186 -44.78 10.28 13.14
C ALA A 186 -45.15 11.38 14.16
N THR A 187 -44.43 12.51 14.11
CA THR A 187 -44.84 13.92 14.33
C THR A 187 -43.57 14.79 14.13
N GLU A 188 -43.57 16.03 13.60
CA GLU A 188 -44.65 16.88 13.09
C GLU A 188 -44.17 17.93 12.04
N ARG A 189 -45.13 18.45 11.25
CA ARG A 189 -45.17 19.77 10.58
C ARG A 189 -43.88 20.34 9.91
N ARG A 190 -43.83 20.24 8.57
CA ARG A 190 -43.19 21.26 7.71
C ARG A 190 -43.86 22.63 7.89
N ARG A 191 -43.09 23.72 7.84
CA ARG A 191 -43.49 24.95 7.11
C ARG A 191 -42.31 25.53 6.35
N SER A 192 -42.56 25.85 5.08
CA SER A 192 -41.67 26.62 4.21
C SER A 192 -41.86 28.12 4.43
N LEU A 193 -40.88 28.93 4.01
CA LEU A 193 -41.10 30.17 3.26
C LEU A 193 -39.79 30.65 2.63
N SER A 194 -39.90 31.35 1.51
CA SER A 194 -38.80 32.03 0.79
C SER A 194 -39.20 33.51 0.55
N PRO A 195 -38.45 34.38 -0.15
CA PRO A 195 -37.86 35.54 0.53
C PRO A 195 -38.28 36.92 -0.01
N GLY A 196 -37.99 37.98 0.76
CA GLY A 196 -37.96 39.38 0.26
C GLY A 196 -38.43 40.44 1.27
N GLY A 197 -38.02 41.71 1.05
CA GLY A 197 -38.53 42.90 1.76
C GLY A 197 -37.43 43.78 2.40
N ALA A 198 -37.40 45.09 2.08
CA ALA A 198 -36.33 46.03 2.45
C ALA A 198 -36.78 47.20 3.36
N GLY A 199 -35.81 47.94 3.93
CA GLY A 199 -35.96 49.12 4.84
C GLY A 199 -35.44 48.84 6.28
N GLY A 200 -35.02 49.78 7.13
CA GLY A 200 -34.84 51.25 7.04
C GLY A 200 -35.09 51.93 8.43
N VAL A 201 -34.52 53.09 8.85
CA VAL A 201 -33.49 54.02 8.33
C VAL A 201 -32.91 54.85 9.51
N ALA A 202 -31.62 55.26 9.48
CA ALA A 202 -30.94 56.23 10.39
C ALA A 202 -30.79 55.81 11.88
N ALA A 203 -30.04 56.50 12.78
CA ALA A 203 -29.32 57.80 12.74
C ALA A 203 -28.03 57.80 13.63
N THR A 204 -27.22 58.87 13.59
CA THR A 204 -26.04 59.13 14.46
C THR A 204 -26.25 60.34 15.39
N PRO A 205 -25.37 60.59 16.39
CA PRO A 205 -24.28 61.58 16.19
C PRO A 205 -22.94 61.31 16.92
N GLY A 206 -21.90 62.10 16.59
CA GLY A 206 -20.63 62.28 17.35
C GLY A 206 -20.44 63.78 17.70
N PRO A 207 -19.27 64.43 17.53
CA PRO A 207 -17.87 63.96 17.35
C PRO A 207 -17.05 64.36 18.63
N PRO A 208 -15.92 65.13 18.69
CA PRO A 208 -14.88 65.61 17.73
C PRO A 208 -13.72 64.57 17.63
N GLY A 209 -12.41 64.81 17.40
CA GLY A 209 -11.52 65.96 17.11
C GLY A 209 -10.04 65.59 17.39
N LEU A 210 -8.98 66.26 16.92
CA LEU A 210 -8.83 67.32 15.91
C LEU A 210 -7.36 67.35 15.39
N LEU A 211 -7.13 67.82 14.14
CA LEU A 211 -5.83 68.11 13.46
C LEU A 211 -4.95 66.89 13.02
N GLY A 212 -4.27 66.92 11.86
CA GLY A 212 -4.40 67.84 10.70
C GLY A 212 -3.17 67.89 9.76
N GLY A 213 -3.32 67.55 8.46
CA GLY A 213 -2.31 67.76 7.40
C GLY A 213 -2.62 67.02 6.09
N GLY A 214 -2.50 67.69 4.93
CA GLY A 214 -2.59 67.08 3.57
C GLY A 214 -1.20 66.83 2.94
N VAL A 215 -0.96 66.65 1.63
CA VAL A 215 -1.72 66.70 0.34
C VAL A 215 -0.89 65.80 -0.65
N THR A 216 -1.28 65.13 -1.76
CA THR A 216 -2.35 65.19 -2.79
C THR A 216 -2.49 63.76 -3.43
N PRO A 217 -3.53 63.40 -4.23
CA PRO A 217 -3.74 62.02 -4.70
C PRO A 217 -3.23 61.70 -6.13
N VAL A 218 -2.93 60.42 -6.38
CA VAL A 218 -2.59 59.77 -7.67
C VAL A 218 -3.30 58.39 -7.70
N PRO A 219 -3.80 57.86 -8.84
CA PRO A 219 -4.99 56.99 -8.84
C PRO A 219 -4.76 55.50 -8.61
N ALA A 220 -5.87 54.79 -8.37
CA ALA A 220 -5.91 53.36 -8.09
C ALA A 220 -5.60 52.45 -9.30
N ALA A 221 -4.98 51.31 -9.02
CA ALA A 221 -4.96 50.12 -9.88
C ALA A 221 -5.64 48.95 -9.15
N ALA A 222 -6.21 48.01 -9.90
CA ALA A 222 -7.23 47.09 -9.39
C ALA A 222 -6.69 45.72 -8.92
N GLY A 223 -7.47 45.07 -8.04
CA GLY A 223 -7.74 43.63 -8.14
C GLY A 223 -6.65 42.67 -7.68
N VAL A 224 -6.66 42.32 -6.39
CA VAL A 224 -6.03 41.07 -5.92
C VAL A 224 -6.89 39.89 -6.40
N ALA A 225 -6.28 38.92 -7.07
CA ALA A 225 -6.91 37.66 -7.45
C ALA A 225 -6.26 36.47 -6.69
N HIS A 226 -7.07 35.45 -6.38
CA HIS A 226 -6.62 34.27 -5.62
C HIS A 226 -5.64 33.39 -6.42
N PRO A 227 -4.66 32.72 -5.77
CA PRO A 227 -3.67 31.91 -6.46
C PRO A 227 -4.24 30.56 -6.94
N ALA A 228 -4.51 30.46 -8.24
CA ALA A 228 -4.90 29.21 -8.91
C ALA A 228 -4.31 29.08 -10.34
N ALA A 229 -3.12 29.64 -10.58
CA ALA A 229 -2.52 29.71 -11.92
C ALA A 229 -0.97 29.82 -11.94
N VAL A 230 -0.25 28.80 -11.45
CA VAL A 230 1.22 28.69 -11.64
C VAL A 230 1.61 27.25 -12.00
N ALA A 231 1.30 26.82 -13.23
CA ALA A 231 1.59 25.46 -13.71
C ALA A 231 1.86 25.37 -15.24
N ALA A 232 2.39 26.44 -15.86
CA ALA A 232 2.70 26.45 -17.30
C ALA A 232 3.76 27.51 -17.68
N ALA A 233 5.06 27.24 -17.48
CA ALA A 233 6.14 28.19 -17.86
C ALA A 233 7.55 27.60 -18.12
N VAL A 234 7.73 26.28 -18.32
CA VAL A 234 9.02 25.72 -18.78
C VAL A 234 8.80 24.61 -19.81
N LEU A 235 9.00 24.93 -21.09
CA LEU A 235 9.51 24.09 -22.19
C LEU A 235 9.26 24.85 -23.50
N GLY A 236 10.31 25.18 -24.25
CA GLY A 236 10.19 25.91 -25.51
C GLY A 236 11.44 25.79 -26.37
N ALA A 237 11.24 25.85 -27.69
CA ALA A 237 12.21 25.61 -28.76
C ALA A 237 12.67 24.13 -28.90
N PRO A 238 13.16 23.72 -30.09
CA PRO A 238 12.37 23.77 -31.33
C PRO A 238 12.39 22.44 -32.11
N ALA A 239 11.43 22.26 -33.02
CA ALA A 239 11.36 21.06 -33.86
C ALA A 239 12.37 21.11 -35.02
N GLY A 240 13.17 20.04 -35.17
CA GLY A 240 13.96 19.72 -36.35
C GLY A 240 13.72 18.26 -36.74
N ALA A 241 13.50 17.98 -38.03
CA ALA A 241 13.05 16.67 -38.51
C ALA A 241 14.17 15.88 -39.20
N LEU A 242 14.16 14.54 -39.03
CA LEU A 242 14.71 13.45 -39.87
C LEU A 242 15.06 12.24 -38.97
N PRO A 243 15.06 10.99 -39.48
CA PRO A 243 14.04 10.33 -40.31
C PRO A 243 13.41 9.12 -39.58
N SER A 244 12.35 8.53 -40.12
CA SER A 244 11.68 7.36 -39.52
C SER A 244 12.47 6.06 -39.66
N ALA A 245 12.97 5.50 -38.56
CA ALA A 245 13.36 4.09 -38.47
C ALA A 245 12.15 3.23 -38.09
N GLY A 246 12.09 1.99 -38.61
CA GLY A 246 10.90 1.14 -38.52
C GLY A 246 10.57 0.65 -37.11
N ALA A 247 9.27 0.56 -36.78
CA ALA A 247 8.80 -0.05 -35.55
C ALA A 247 9.00 -1.58 -35.56
N PRO A 248 9.40 -2.20 -34.44
CA PRO A 248 9.29 -3.65 -34.29
C PRO A 248 7.80 -4.07 -34.27
N PRO A 249 7.45 -5.26 -34.77
CA PRO A 249 6.06 -5.71 -34.82
C PRO A 249 5.49 -5.97 -33.43
N ALA A 250 4.17 -5.77 -33.29
CA ALA A 250 3.44 -6.19 -32.09
C ALA A 250 3.52 -7.72 -31.93
N VAL A 251 3.82 -8.18 -30.72
CA VAL A 251 3.90 -9.61 -30.41
C VAL A 251 2.51 -10.13 -30.06
N ASP A 252 1.88 -10.81 -31.01
CA ASP A 252 0.53 -11.33 -30.88
C ASP A 252 0.51 -12.58 -29.98
N HIS A 253 -0.05 -12.47 -28.78
CA HIS A 253 -0.10 -13.55 -27.77
C HIS A 253 -1.21 -14.58 -28.08
N ALA A 254 -1.19 -15.13 -29.29
CA ALA A 254 -2.24 -16.00 -29.85
C ALA A 254 -1.72 -17.35 -30.39
N ALA A 255 -0.66 -17.93 -29.80
CA ALA A 255 -0.03 -19.17 -30.30
C ALA A 255 0.45 -20.13 -29.19
N ALA A 256 -0.47 -20.79 -28.49
CA ALA A 256 -0.17 -21.86 -27.51
C ALA A 256 -1.23 -23.00 -27.47
N ALA A 257 -1.86 -23.32 -28.60
CA ALA A 257 -2.85 -24.39 -28.71
C ALA A 257 -2.71 -25.13 -30.06
N GLY A 258 -1.86 -26.18 -30.11
CA GLY A 258 -1.38 -26.70 -31.41
C GLY A 258 -0.99 -28.18 -31.52
N ALA A 259 -1.09 -29.00 -30.48
CA ALA A 259 -1.04 -30.48 -30.54
C ALA A 259 -1.54 -31.07 -29.21
N SER A 260 -2.25 -32.21 -29.15
CA SER A 260 -2.62 -33.16 -30.21
C SER A 260 -4.15 -33.38 -30.26
N ARG A 261 -4.68 -33.73 -31.45
CA ARG A 261 -6.08 -34.19 -31.60
C ARG A 261 -6.14 -35.72 -31.68
N GLY A 262 -6.01 -36.38 -30.54
CA GLY A 262 -6.51 -37.74 -30.38
C GLY A 262 -8.03 -37.71 -30.22
N ALA A 263 -8.78 -38.33 -31.13
CA ALA A 263 -10.24 -38.25 -31.11
C ALA A 263 -10.85 -39.21 -30.08
N ALA A 264 -11.27 -38.67 -28.93
CA ALA A 264 -12.16 -39.33 -28.00
C ALA A 264 -13.48 -38.54 -27.91
N ASN A 265 -14.60 -39.17 -28.28
CA ASN A 265 -15.94 -38.57 -28.15
C ASN A 265 -16.41 -38.61 -26.69
N GLY A 266 -15.78 -37.80 -25.84
CA GLY A 266 -16.35 -37.41 -24.56
C GLY A 266 -17.48 -36.40 -24.77
N ALA A 267 -18.57 -36.53 -24.02
CA ALA A 267 -19.54 -35.44 -23.89
C ALA A 267 -18.84 -34.19 -23.30
N PRO A 268 -19.31 -32.96 -23.59
CA PRO A 268 -18.80 -31.78 -22.89
C PRO A 268 -18.92 -32.00 -21.38
N PRO A 269 -17.89 -31.64 -20.58
CA PRO A 269 -17.93 -31.87 -19.13
C PRO A 269 -19.17 -31.20 -18.55
N ALA A 270 -19.92 -31.96 -17.74
CA ALA A 270 -21.18 -31.49 -17.18
C ALA A 270 -20.97 -30.15 -16.47
N ALA A 271 -21.77 -29.15 -16.82
CA ALA A 271 -21.62 -27.81 -16.28
C ALA A 271 -21.76 -27.86 -14.75
N ARG A 272 -20.69 -27.50 -14.03
CA ARG A 272 -20.67 -27.52 -12.56
C ARG A 272 -21.90 -26.77 -12.02
N PRO A 273 -22.64 -27.33 -11.04
CA PRO A 273 -23.77 -26.63 -10.44
C PRO A 273 -23.37 -25.25 -9.92
N ARG A 274 -24.32 -24.31 -9.97
CA ARG A 274 -24.12 -22.93 -9.50
C ARG A 274 -23.84 -22.95 -8.00
N LEU A 275 -22.70 -22.40 -7.59
CA LEU A 275 -22.38 -22.20 -6.19
C LEU A 275 -23.27 -21.08 -5.61
N VAL A 276 -23.71 -21.25 -4.36
CA VAL A 276 -24.67 -20.38 -3.69
C VAL A 276 -24.03 -19.80 -2.43
N LEU A 277 -23.89 -18.48 -2.40
CA LEU A 277 -23.36 -17.73 -1.24
C LEU A 277 -24.19 -18.01 0.01
N GLY A 278 -23.53 -18.15 1.16
CA GLY A 278 -24.14 -18.50 2.43
C GLY A 278 -24.65 -19.95 2.53
N SER A 279 -24.33 -20.82 1.56
CA SER A 279 -24.84 -22.20 1.53
C SER A 279 -23.84 -23.24 1.01
N THR A 280 -23.45 -23.15 -0.27
CA THR A 280 -22.46 -24.05 -0.91
C THR A 280 -21.17 -23.33 -1.31
N LEU A 281 -21.08 -22.04 -1.02
CA LEU A 281 -19.88 -21.21 -1.07
C LEU A 281 -20.01 -20.16 0.04
N PHE A 282 -18.91 -19.87 0.72
CA PHE A 282 -18.81 -18.75 1.65
C PHE A 282 -17.73 -17.79 1.16
N LEU A 283 -17.94 -16.48 1.35
CA LEU A 283 -17.03 -15.46 0.79
C LEU A 283 -16.83 -14.30 1.77
N ALA A 284 -15.57 -13.95 2.02
CA ALA A 284 -15.18 -12.86 2.90
C ALA A 284 -13.97 -12.08 2.37
N TYR A 285 -13.77 -10.89 2.93
CA TYR A 285 -12.56 -10.08 2.79
C TYR A 285 -11.88 -9.93 4.16
N SER A 286 -10.55 -10.07 4.18
CA SER A 286 -9.74 -9.83 5.37
C SER A 286 -8.39 -9.22 4.96
N PRO A 287 -8.26 -7.89 4.97
CA PRO A 287 -7.07 -7.24 4.44
C PRO A 287 -5.84 -7.60 5.27
N GLU A 288 -4.69 -7.80 4.62
CA GLU A 288 -3.44 -7.89 5.37
C GLU A 288 -3.01 -6.51 5.89
N ARG A 289 -2.54 -6.47 7.14
CA ARG A 289 -2.19 -5.27 7.93
C ARG A 289 -0.77 -5.34 8.50
N GLU A 290 0.01 -6.35 8.13
CA GLU A 290 1.46 -6.50 8.36
C GLU A 290 2.26 -5.18 8.23
N ASP A 291 3.25 -5.03 9.12
CA ASP A 291 4.33 -4.04 8.97
C ASP A 291 5.67 -4.79 8.79
N PRO A 292 6.17 -4.98 7.55
CA PRO A 292 7.33 -5.83 7.28
C PRO A 292 8.58 -5.44 8.09
N GLY A 293 9.19 -6.44 8.75
CA GLY A 293 10.35 -6.27 9.62
C GLY A 293 10.05 -5.80 11.05
N ASN A 294 8.77 -5.75 11.47
CA ASN A 294 8.38 -5.32 12.81
C ASN A 294 8.35 -6.49 13.81
N ALA A 295 9.31 -6.52 14.73
CA ALA A 295 9.43 -7.61 15.71
C ALA A 295 8.41 -7.55 16.87
N THR A 296 7.66 -6.44 17.04
CA THR A 296 6.64 -6.33 18.11
C THR A 296 5.21 -6.53 17.61
N HIS A 297 4.99 -6.57 16.30
CA HIS A 297 3.68 -6.75 15.67
C HIS A 297 3.77 -7.86 14.62
N THR A 298 3.52 -9.10 15.04
CA THR A 298 3.47 -10.28 14.16
C THR A 298 2.06 -10.48 13.62
N ASN A 299 1.90 -11.28 12.55
CA ASN A 299 0.59 -11.58 11.95
C ASN A 299 -0.44 -12.02 13.01
N ALA A 300 -0.05 -12.94 13.90
CA ALA A 300 -0.90 -13.44 14.97
C ALA A 300 -1.30 -12.36 16.01
N SER A 301 -0.51 -11.30 16.20
CA SER A 301 -0.79 -10.26 17.20
C SER A 301 -1.48 -9.01 16.64
N VAL A 302 -1.46 -8.80 15.33
CA VAL A 302 -2.21 -7.70 14.68
C VAL A 302 -3.70 -8.08 14.58
N PRO A 303 -4.65 -7.22 15.02
CA PRO A 303 -6.07 -7.52 14.89
C PRO A 303 -6.47 -7.73 13.42
N LYS A 304 -6.98 -8.91 13.10
CA LYS A 304 -7.28 -9.35 11.73
C LYS A 304 -8.71 -8.95 11.40
N LEU A 305 -8.87 -7.93 10.55
CA LEU A 305 -10.19 -7.37 10.22
C LEU A 305 -10.96 -8.35 9.31
N VAL A 306 -12.24 -8.61 9.55
CA VAL A 306 -13.02 -9.62 8.81
C VAL A 306 -14.40 -9.07 8.41
N GLY A 307 -14.69 -9.06 7.10
CA GLY A 307 -16.00 -8.74 6.56
C GLY A 307 -16.49 -9.82 5.60
N GLY A 308 -17.56 -10.54 5.96
CA GLY A 308 -18.26 -11.44 5.03
C GLY A 308 -19.07 -10.68 3.99
N VAL A 309 -19.41 -11.33 2.86
CA VAL A 309 -20.47 -10.84 1.96
C VAL A 309 -21.86 -11.02 2.56
N ASP A 310 -21.98 -11.94 3.52
CA ASP A 310 -23.17 -12.21 4.34
C ASP A 310 -22.76 -12.43 5.82
N ALA A 311 -23.73 -12.79 6.67
CA ALA A 311 -23.48 -13.11 8.08
C ALA A 311 -22.59 -14.36 8.23
N VAL A 312 -23.10 -15.51 7.77
CA VAL A 312 -22.46 -16.83 7.92
C VAL A 312 -21.04 -16.83 7.37
N SER A 313 -20.82 -16.27 6.17
CA SER A 313 -19.50 -16.22 5.54
C SER A 313 -18.46 -15.44 6.34
N GLY A 314 -18.84 -14.34 6.99
CA GLY A 314 -17.91 -13.57 7.81
C GLY A 314 -17.68 -14.17 9.20
N ASP A 315 -18.65 -14.92 9.71
CA ASP A 315 -18.55 -15.57 11.02
C ASP A 315 -17.70 -16.85 10.92
N LEU A 316 -17.82 -17.58 9.80
CA LEU A 316 -16.88 -18.62 9.39
C LEU A 316 -15.45 -18.09 9.20
N ALA A 317 -15.29 -16.89 8.62
CA ALA A 317 -13.97 -16.28 8.47
C ALA A 317 -13.37 -15.84 9.83
N VAL A 318 -14.19 -15.37 10.78
CA VAL A 318 -13.75 -15.13 12.17
C VAL A 318 -13.29 -16.43 12.83
N ALA A 319 -14.08 -17.51 12.71
CA ALA A 319 -13.72 -18.82 13.23
C ALA A 319 -12.44 -19.39 12.58
N PHE A 320 -12.24 -19.16 11.28
CA PHE A 320 -11.00 -19.52 10.57
C PHE A 320 -9.79 -18.78 11.14
N TYR A 321 -9.83 -17.45 11.26
CA TYR A 321 -8.67 -16.70 11.75
C TYR A 321 -8.39 -16.97 13.24
N ALA A 322 -9.42 -17.19 14.07
CA ALA A 322 -9.24 -17.69 15.44
C ALA A 322 -8.56 -19.07 15.45
N ALA A 323 -9.04 -20.01 14.64
CA ALA A 323 -8.45 -21.35 14.51
C ALA A 323 -7.03 -21.33 13.91
N ALA A 324 -6.70 -20.31 13.12
CA ALA A 324 -5.36 -20.04 12.58
C ALA A 324 -4.44 -19.26 13.54
N GLY A 325 -4.87 -19.01 14.79
CA GLY A 325 -4.02 -18.44 15.85
C GLY A 325 -3.91 -16.91 15.86
N PHE A 326 -4.78 -16.19 15.13
CA PHE A 326 -4.84 -14.72 15.21
C PHE A 326 -5.58 -14.30 16.50
N ALA A 327 -4.91 -13.52 17.35
CA ALA A 327 -5.36 -13.23 18.71
C ALA A 327 -6.59 -12.30 18.81
N SER A 328 -6.97 -11.62 17.71
CA SER A 328 -8.16 -10.76 17.68
C SER A 328 -8.71 -10.62 16.25
N PRO A 329 -9.58 -11.55 15.80
CA PRO A 329 -10.39 -11.34 14.60
C PRO A 329 -11.47 -10.29 14.88
N VAL A 330 -11.51 -9.22 14.09
CA VAL A 330 -12.44 -8.09 14.27
C VAL A 330 -13.51 -8.12 13.18
N ARG A 331 -14.70 -8.60 13.54
CA ARG A 331 -15.87 -8.65 12.64
C ARG A 331 -16.39 -7.23 12.36
N VAL A 332 -16.49 -6.86 11.08
CA VAL A 332 -17.25 -5.70 10.61
C VAL A 332 -18.49 -6.15 9.84
N SER A 333 -19.42 -5.22 9.55
CA SER A 333 -20.73 -5.52 8.98
C SER A 333 -20.70 -6.12 7.57
N SER A 334 -19.69 -5.82 6.74
CA SER A 334 -19.57 -6.37 5.38
C SER A 334 -18.14 -6.35 4.85
N ALA A 335 -17.88 -7.15 3.81
CA ALA A 335 -16.62 -7.13 3.06
C ALA A 335 -16.23 -5.71 2.61
N ARG A 336 -17.18 -4.95 2.05
CA ARG A 336 -16.97 -3.56 1.59
C ARG A 336 -16.51 -2.61 2.72
N VAL A 337 -16.91 -2.83 3.96
CA VAL A 337 -16.41 -2.05 5.11
C VAL A 337 -14.95 -2.41 5.44
N ALA A 338 -14.57 -3.68 5.34
CA ALA A 338 -13.18 -4.11 5.55
C ALA A 338 -12.26 -3.67 4.39
N GLU A 339 -12.74 -3.68 3.14
CA GLU A 339 -12.07 -3.08 1.97
C GLU A 339 -11.82 -1.58 2.21
N CYS A 340 -12.87 -0.80 2.52
CA CYS A 340 -12.75 0.62 2.84
C CYS A 340 -11.76 0.90 3.98
N ALA A 341 -11.78 0.13 5.06
CA ALA A 341 -10.90 0.34 6.21
C ALA A 341 -9.41 0.25 5.84
N LYS A 342 -9.02 -0.76 5.05
CA LYS A 342 -7.64 -0.94 4.57
C LYS A 342 -7.16 0.23 3.68
N LEU A 343 -8.06 0.77 2.86
CA LEU A 343 -7.73 1.95 2.06
C LEU A 343 -7.59 3.19 2.95
N VAL A 344 -8.51 3.40 3.91
CA VAL A 344 -8.45 4.53 4.86
C VAL A 344 -7.14 4.55 5.65
N GLU A 345 -6.64 3.40 6.12
CA GLU A 345 -5.35 3.29 6.81
C GLU A 345 -4.18 3.85 5.96
N ASN A 346 -4.12 3.46 4.68
CA ASN A 346 -3.06 3.89 3.78
C ASN A 346 -3.23 5.33 3.28
N ILE A 347 -4.47 5.76 3.01
CA ILE A 347 -4.82 7.13 2.64
C ILE A 347 -4.44 8.09 3.77
N PHE A 348 -4.83 7.80 5.01
CA PHE A 348 -4.51 8.61 6.18
C PHE A 348 -2.99 8.75 6.34
N ARG A 349 -2.24 7.65 6.19
CA ARG A 349 -0.77 7.66 6.23
C ARG A 349 -0.16 8.48 5.09
N ALA A 350 -0.63 8.32 3.85
CA ALA A 350 -0.13 9.06 2.69
C ALA A 350 -0.38 10.59 2.80
N VAL A 351 -1.58 10.98 3.24
CA VAL A 351 -1.99 12.39 3.39
C VAL A 351 -1.24 13.08 4.51
N ASN A 352 -1.07 12.46 5.69
CA ASN A 352 -0.32 13.09 6.77
C ASN A 352 1.18 13.19 6.47
N ILE A 353 1.77 12.21 5.79
CA ILE A 353 3.16 12.29 5.31
C ILE A 353 3.30 13.43 4.28
N ALA A 354 2.34 13.59 3.36
CA ALA A 354 2.34 14.72 2.41
C ALA A 354 2.29 16.07 3.13
N LEU A 355 1.44 16.20 4.15
CA LEU A 355 1.30 17.42 4.94
C LEU A 355 2.62 17.83 5.61
N VAL A 356 3.28 16.91 6.32
CA VAL A 356 4.56 17.25 6.99
C VAL A 356 5.71 17.45 6.00
N ASN A 357 5.67 16.78 4.85
CA ASN A 357 6.60 17.04 3.73
C ASN A 357 6.42 18.46 3.14
N GLU A 358 5.18 18.91 2.94
CA GLU A 358 4.91 20.28 2.46
C GLU A 358 5.32 21.33 3.50
N LEU A 359 4.94 21.13 4.76
CA LEU A 359 5.29 22.01 5.88
C LEU A 359 6.81 22.14 6.05
N LYS A 360 7.57 21.07 5.86
CA LYS A 360 9.05 21.10 5.84
C LYS A 360 9.58 22.09 4.80
N LEU A 361 9.11 22.04 3.56
CA LEU A 361 9.53 22.95 2.49
C LEU A 361 9.16 24.42 2.78
N VAL A 362 8.14 24.67 3.60
CA VAL A 362 7.78 26.00 4.10
C VAL A 362 8.72 26.43 5.23
N PHE A 363 8.90 25.59 6.27
CA PHE A 363 9.73 25.91 7.44
C PHE A 363 11.21 26.10 7.08
N THR A 364 11.76 25.31 6.16
CA THR A 364 13.13 25.53 5.63
C THR A 364 13.31 26.91 5.01
N ARG A 365 12.28 27.45 4.32
CA ARG A 365 12.31 28.82 3.75
C ARG A 365 12.14 29.92 4.79
N LEU A 366 11.56 29.60 5.95
CA LEU A 366 11.44 30.49 7.11
C LEU A 366 12.65 30.42 8.05
N GLY A 367 13.61 29.51 7.80
CA GLY A 367 14.75 29.28 8.69
C GLY A 367 14.41 28.54 9.99
N VAL A 368 13.32 27.77 10.00
CA VAL A 368 12.80 27.04 11.16
C VAL A 368 13.00 25.54 10.97
N ASP A 369 13.45 24.82 12.00
CA ASP A 369 13.56 23.36 11.95
C ASP A 369 12.20 22.68 12.09
N VAL A 370 11.78 21.94 11.07
CA VAL A 370 10.57 21.13 11.09
C VAL A 370 10.60 20.08 12.20
N TRP A 371 11.77 19.52 12.55
CA TRP A 371 11.87 18.46 13.54
C TRP A 371 11.64 18.96 14.96
N GLU A 372 12.10 20.18 15.26
CA GLU A 372 11.77 20.92 16.49
C GLU A 372 10.28 21.26 16.53
N VAL A 373 9.70 21.80 15.45
CA VAL A 373 8.27 22.14 15.37
C VAL A 373 7.37 20.92 15.57
N LEU A 374 7.68 19.79 14.94
CA LEU A 374 6.93 18.55 15.09
C LEU A 374 7.06 17.97 16.50
N GLY A 375 8.24 18.11 17.15
CA GLY A 375 8.46 17.72 18.54
C GLY A 375 7.73 18.61 19.54
N ALA A 376 7.69 19.93 19.30
CA ALA A 376 6.90 20.87 20.10
C ALA A 376 5.39 20.57 19.98
N ALA A 377 4.90 20.28 18.77
CA ALA A 377 3.51 19.87 18.56
C ALA A 377 3.15 18.53 19.22
N GLU A 378 4.09 17.58 19.26
CA GLU A 378 3.96 16.27 19.90
C GLU A 378 3.79 16.33 21.42
N THR A 379 4.20 17.43 22.07
CA THR A 379 3.94 17.65 23.51
C THR A 379 2.44 17.76 23.85
N LYS A 380 1.57 17.98 22.85
CA LYS A 380 0.12 18.09 23.04
C LYS A 380 -0.53 16.70 23.10
N PRO A 381 -1.09 16.26 24.26
CA PRO A 381 -1.53 14.88 24.45
C PRO A 381 -2.87 14.51 23.76
N PHE A 382 -3.42 15.34 22.89
CA PHE A 382 -4.67 15.07 22.16
C PHE A 382 -4.79 15.86 20.85
N GLY A 383 -5.47 15.27 19.87
CA GLY A 383 -5.80 15.94 18.60
C GLY A 383 -4.59 16.31 17.75
N TYR A 384 -3.48 15.59 17.92
CA TYR A 384 -2.31 15.60 17.06
C TYR A 384 -1.73 14.18 17.07
N MET A 385 -1.27 13.71 15.90
CA MET A 385 -0.57 12.43 15.75
C MET A 385 0.67 12.73 14.92
N ARG A 386 1.85 12.38 15.43
CA ARG A 386 3.10 12.66 14.74
C ARG A 386 3.22 11.84 13.45
N PHE A 387 3.57 12.53 12.38
CA PHE A 387 4.15 11.94 11.18
C PHE A 387 5.47 12.67 10.91
N ASP A 388 6.48 11.94 10.43
CA ASP A 388 7.79 12.49 10.13
C ASP A 388 7.97 12.68 8.62
N PRO A 389 8.56 13.81 8.18
CA PRO A 389 8.82 14.07 6.78
C PRO A 389 10.03 13.26 6.29
N GLY A 390 10.25 13.24 4.98
CA GLY A 390 11.31 12.45 4.39
C GLY A 390 11.59 12.73 2.90
N PRO A 391 12.36 11.86 2.25
CA PRO A 391 12.74 11.97 0.83
C PRO A 391 11.62 11.58 -0.15
N GLY A 392 10.38 11.44 0.34
CA GLY A 392 9.26 10.81 -0.36
C GLY A 392 8.85 9.47 0.27
N ILE A 393 7.89 8.80 -0.37
CA ILE A 393 7.32 7.51 0.05
C ILE A 393 7.73 6.43 -0.96
N GLY A 394 7.96 5.21 -0.49
CA GLY A 394 8.21 4.03 -1.33
C GLY A 394 7.60 2.75 -0.75
N GLY A 395 7.93 1.61 -1.36
CA GLY A 395 7.17 0.36 -1.19
C GLY A 395 5.85 0.41 -1.96
N HIS A 396 5.06 -0.66 -1.90
CA HIS A 396 3.81 -0.71 -2.67
C HIS A 396 2.62 -0.03 -1.97
N CYS A 397 2.30 -0.40 -0.72
CA CYS A 397 0.98 -0.09 -0.15
C CYS A 397 0.66 1.42 -0.09
N ILE A 398 1.61 2.25 0.34
CA ILE A 398 1.33 3.68 0.57
C ILE A 398 1.27 4.49 -0.74
N PRO A 399 2.13 4.27 -1.75
CA PRO A 399 1.99 4.91 -3.07
C PRO A 399 0.85 4.37 -3.94
N VAL A 400 0.37 3.14 -3.70
CA VAL A 400 -0.57 2.42 -4.58
C VAL A 400 -1.99 2.37 -4.03
N ASP A 401 -2.20 1.88 -2.80
CA ASP A 401 -3.53 1.63 -2.23
C ASP A 401 -4.48 2.86 -2.27
N PRO A 402 -4.04 4.13 -2.03
CA PRO A 402 -4.92 5.29 -2.11
C PRO A 402 -5.62 5.46 -3.47
N TRP A 403 -5.00 5.00 -4.57
CA TRP A 403 -5.58 5.12 -5.91
C TRP A 403 -6.81 4.23 -6.13
N TYR A 404 -6.98 3.16 -5.34
CA TYR A 404 -8.15 2.29 -5.43
C TYR A 404 -9.44 3.04 -5.08
N LEU A 405 -9.40 3.87 -4.02
CA LEU A 405 -10.54 4.70 -3.66
C LEU A 405 -10.69 5.89 -4.61
N ALA A 406 -9.58 6.52 -5.04
CA ALA A 406 -9.63 7.61 -6.01
C ALA A 406 -10.19 7.19 -7.38
N TRP A 407 -9.93 5.95 -7.80
CA TRP A 407 -10.51 5.32 -8.99
C TRP A 407 -12.00 5.00 -8.79
N LYS A 408 -12.36 4.25 -7.73
CA LYS A 408 -13.77 3.86 -7.45
C LYS A 408 -14.67 5.08 -7.20
N ALA A 409 -14.13 6.16 -6.64
CA ALA A 409 -14.85 7.42 -6.44
C ALA A 409 -15.34 8.04 -7.77
N ARG A 410 -14.62 7.84 -8.88
CA ARG A 410 -15.00 8.37 -10.20
C ARG A 410 -16.20 7.61 -10.79
N GLU A 411 -16.34 6.31 -10.52
CA GLU A 411 -17.51 5.52 -10.94
C GLU A 411 -18.81 6.02 -10.28
N VAL A 412 -18.74 6.49 -9.04
CA VAL A 412 -19.88 7.08 -8.30
C VAL A 412 -20.02 8.60 -8.50
N GLY A 413 -19.38 9.16 -9.54
CA GLY A 413 -19.52 10.57 -9.92
C GLY A 413 -18.76 11.57 -9.03
N GLY A 414 -17.81 11.11 -8.22
CA GLY A 414 -16.98 11.92 -7.34
C GLY A 414 -15.49 11.90 -7.70
N GLY A 415 -14.65 12.29 -6.75
CA GLY A 415 -13.19 12.29 -6.88
C GLY A 415 -12.50 12.58 -5.54
N CYS A 416 -11.21 12.27 -5.44
CA CYS A 416 -10.48 12.31 -4.17
C CYS A 416 -9.28 13.28 -4.22
N ALA A 417 -9.56 14.58 -4.34
CA ALA A 417 -8.54 15.62 -4.49
C ALA A 417 -7.42 15.58 -3.43
N PHE A 418 -7.72 15.22 -2.18
CA PHE A 418 -6.70 15.04 -1.13
C PHE A 418 -5.75 13.87 -1.39
N ILE A 419 -6.21 12.79 -2.03
CA ILE A 419 -5.35 11.66 -2.42
C ILE A 419 -4.44 12.09 -3.57
N GLU A 420 -4.99 12.75 -4.57
CA GLU A 420 -4.27 13.22 -5.76
C GLU A 420 -3.20 14.25 -5.39
N LEU A 421 -3.54 15.22 -4.52
CA LEU A 421 -2.60 16.19 -3.96
C LEU A 421 -1.51 15.50 -3.11
N ALA A 422 -1.89 14.59 -2.20
CA ALA A 422 -0.92 13.90 -1.37
C ALA A 422 0.06 13.04 -2.18
N ALA A 423 -0.41 12.39 -3.25
CA ALA A 423 0.44 11.66 -4.18
C ALA A 423 1.42 12.60 -4.91
N ALA A 424 0.94 13.75 -5.41
CA ALA A 424 1.78 14.73 -6.09
C ALA A 424 2.86 15.33 -5.16
N THR A 425 2.48 15.76 -3.95
CA THR A 425 3.41 16.32 -2.95
C THR A 425 4.46 15.29 -2.54
N ASN A 426 4.08 14.04 -2.28
CA ASN A 426 5.03 12.98 -1.93
C ASN A 426 5.97 12.60 -3.09
N ALA A 427 5.47 12.61 -4.34
CA ALA A 427 6.27 12.35 -5.54
C ALA A 427 7.27 13.48 -5.87
N ALA A 428 7.02 14.70 -5.40
CA ALA A 428 7.92 15.84 -5.58
C ALA A 428 9.15 15.83 -4.63
N MET A 429 9.05 15.15 -3.48
CA MET A 429 10.10 15.19 -2.44
C MET A 429 11.50 14.71 -2.88
N PRO A 430 11.66 13.68 -3.73
CA PRO A 430 12.97 13.38 -4.33
C PRO A 430 13.64 14.60 -5.00
N GLY A 431 12.85 15.42 -5.70
CA GLY A 431 13.33 16.64 -6.35
C GLY A 431 13.73 17.74 -5.36
N ALA A 432 13.05 17.83 -4.21
CA ALA A 432 13.45 18.72 -3.12
C ALA A 432 14.80 18.31 -2.52
N VAL A 433 15.02 17.00 -2.30
CA VAL A 433 16.32 16.48 -1.82
C VAL A 433 17.44 16.77 -2.83
N VAL A 434 17.20 16.59 -4.13
CA VAL A 434 18.17 16.96 -5.18
C VAL A 434 18.43 18.47 -5.23
N GLY A 435 17.40 19.29 -4.99
CA GLY A 435 17.54 20.74 -4.81
C GLY A 435 18.43 21.11 -3.61
N ALA A 436 18.32 20.39 -2.49
CA ALA A 436 19.17 20.57 -1.33
C ALA A 436 20.64 20.16 -1.60
N VAL A 437 20.87 19.02 -2.27
CA VAL A 437 22.21 18.59 -2.72
C VAL A 437 22.85 19.66 -3.61
N SER A 438 22.11 20.16 -4.60
CA SER A 438 22.56 21.24 -5.48
C SER A 438 22.89 22.52 -4.70
N THR A 439 22.05 22.90 -3.74
CA THR A 439 22.26 24.11 -2.91
C THR A 439 23.52 23.97 -2.04
N ALA A 440 23.70 22.81 -1.39
CA ALA A 440 24.86 22.54 -0.53
C ALA A 440 26.18 22.52 -1.31
N LEU A 441 26.22 21.87 -2.48
CA LEU A 441 27.39 21.88 -3.36
C LEU A 441 27.70 23.30 -3.89
N ASN A 442 26.68 24.05 -4.31
CA ASN A 442 26.85 25.42 -4.83
C ASN A 442 27.39 26.38 -3.76
N GLY A 443 26.93 26.28 -2.50
CA GLY A 443 27.50 27.04 -1.37
C GLY A 443 29.00 26.81 -1.18
N ARG A 444 29.50 25.66 -1.64
CA ARG A 444 30.90 25.22 -1.59
C ARG A 444 31.60 25.34 -2.95
N ARG A 445 31.00 26.06 -3.90
CA ARG A 445 31.46 26.31 -5.28
C ARG A 445 31.68 25.04 -6.12
N ARG A 446 30.94 23.97 -5.85
CA ARG A 446 30.85 22.76 -6.70
C ARG A 446 29.48 22.69 -7.37
N ALA A 447 29.44 22.19 -8.60
CA ALA A 447 28.19 21.87 -9.30
C ALA A 447 27.80 20.40 -9.03
N VAL A 448 26.52 20.05 -9.26
CA VAL A 448 26.08 18.65 -9.27
C VAL A 448 26.75 17.88 -10.41
N ASN A 449 26.88 18.51 -11.59
CA ASN A 449 27.59 17.96 -12.74
C ASN A 449 29.08 17.76 -12.40
N GLY A 450 29.57 16.54 -12.58
CA GLY A 450 30.95 16.14 -12.26
C GLY A 450 31.22 15.80 -10.78
N SER A 451 30.25 16.04 -9.87
CA SER A 451 30.40 15.64 -8.46
C SER A 451 30.10 14.16 -8.24
N VAL A 452 30.76 13.54 -7.26
CA VAL A 452 30.46 12.19 -6.78
C VAL A 452 29.50 12.27 -5.60
N VAL A 453 28.32 11.66 -5.70
CA VAL A 453 27.31 11.68 -4.63
C VAL A 453 27.05 10.26 -4.12
N LEU A 454 27.13 10.07 -2.80
CA LEU A 454 26.84 8.79 -2.14
C LEU A 454 25.44 8.79 -1.53
N LEU A 455 24.56 7.90 -1.99
CA LEU A 455 23.29 7.62 -1.33
C LEU A 455 23.48 6.60 -0.21
N VAL A 456 22.94 6.88 0.98
CA VAL A 456 23.00 5.99 2.13
C VAL A 456 21.60 5.45 2.43
N GLY A 457 21.45 4.15 2.24
CA GLY A 457 20.18 3.42 2.15
C GLY A 457 19.51 3.57 0.78
N VAL A 458 19.19 2.44 0.14
CA VAL A 458 18.40 2.38 -1.10
C VAL A 458 17.12 1.55 -0.97
N ALA A 459 17.01 0.71 0.06
CA ALA A 459 15.73 0.09 0.43
C ALA A 459 14.68 1.15 0.82
N TYR A 460 13.39 0.87 0.57
CA TYR A 460 12.30 1.84 0.83
C TYR A 460 12.03 2.07 2.32
N LYS A 461 12.36 1.09 3.18
CA LYS A 461 12.19 1.10 4.64
C LYS A 461 13.46 0.59 5.31
N ALA A 462 13.73 1.05 6.52
CA ALA A 462 14.83 0.55 7.34
C ALA A 462 14.64 -0.94 7.69
N GLY A 463 15.70 -1.75 7.50
CA GLY A 463 15.77 -3.15 7.90
C GLY A 463 15.39 -4.18 6.84
N VAL A 464 14.76 -3.75 5.73
CA VAL A 464 14.41 -4.62 4.59
C VAL A 464 15.41 -4.46 3.45
N ASP A 465 15.37 -5.41 2.51
CA ASP A 465 16.15 -5.50 1.26
C ASP A 465 15.35 -5.01 0.03
N ASP A 466 14.13 -4.52 0.23
CA ASP A 466 13.21 -4.15 -0.83
C ASP A 466 13.44 -2.71 -1.34
N VAL A 467 13.78 -2.57 -2.61
CA VAL A 467 14.01 -1.28 -3.31
C VAL A 467 12.82 -0.83 -4.18
N ARG A 468 11.69 -1.54 -4.16
CA ARG A 468 10.54 -1.25 -5.04
C ARG A 468 9.92 0.10 -4.68
N GLU A 469 9.73 0.94 -5.70
CA GLU A 469 9.27 2.33 -5.59
C GLU A 469 10.09 3.19 -4.59
N ALA A 470 11.34 2.81 -4.27
CA ALA A 470 12.13 3.52 -3.27
C ALA A 470 12.57 4.91 -3.75
N PRO A 471 12.40 5.98 -2.93
CA PRO A 471 12.74 7.35 -3.32
C PRO A 471 14.23 7.54 -3.64
N ALA A 472 15.11 6.71 -3.04
CA ALA A 472 16.54 6.69 -3.35
C ALA A 472 16.84 6.49 -4.84
N LEU A 473 16.04 5.67 -5.53
CA LEU A 473 16.20 5.43 -6.97
C LEU A 473 15.77 6.66 -7.78
N VAL A 474 14.75 7.40 -7.34
CA VAL A 474 14.32 8.66 -7.97
C VAL A 474 15.40 9.73 -7.82
N ILE A 475 15.96 9.87 -6.61
CA ILE A 475 17.10 10.76 -6.30
C ILE A 475 18.32 10.40 -7.17
N TRP A 476 18.68 9.12 -7.28
CA TRP A 476 19.78 8.65 -8.13
C TRP A 476 19.62 9.14 -9.57
N GLU A 477 18.45 8.92 -10.17
CA GLU A 477 18.22 9.18 -11.58
C GLU A 477 18.24 10.68 -11.90
N GLN A 478 17.70 11.51 -10.99
CA GLN A 478 17.73 12.96 -11.09
C GLN A 478 19.16 13.53 -10.92
N LEU A 479 19.95 13.00 -9.98
CA LEU A 479 21.37 13.37 -9.82
C LEU A 479 22.20 12.96 -11.05
N ALA A 480 22.00 11.74 -11.56
CA ALA A 480 22.68 11.24 -12.75
C ALA A 480 22.31 12.05 -14.01
N ALA A 481 21.04 12.45 -14.16
CA ALA A 481 20.60 13.33 -15.24
C ALA A 481 21.20 14.75 -15.17
N LEU A 482 21.57 15.22 -13.96
CA LEU A 482 22.34 16.45 -13.74
C LEU A 482 23.86 16.25 -13.93
N GLY A 483 24.33 15.06 -14.28
CA GLY A 483 25.74 14.74 -14.53
C GLY A 483 26.55 14.35 -13.29
N ALA A 484 25.91 14.00 -12.17
CA ALA A 484 26.61 13.46 -11.00
C ALA A 484 26.99 11.99 -11.18
N THR A 485 28.14 11.58 -10.64
CA THR A 485 28.49 10.17 -10.47
C THR A 485 27.88 9.66 -9.17
N VAL A 486 26.75 8.98 -9.27
CA VAL A 486 26.04 8.44 -8.09
C VAL A 486 26.62 7.08 -7.69
N ARG A 487 26.86 6.90 -6.39
CA ARG A 487 27.20 5.65 -5.71
C ARG A 487 26.16 5.37 -4.62
N TYR A 488 26.11 4.16 -4.07
CA TYR A 488 25.32 3.90 -2.87
C TYR A 488 26.01 3.00 -1.85
N HIS A 489 25.66 3.18 -0.59
CA HIS A 489 25.84 2.19 0.46
C HIS A 489 24.47 1.77 1.02
N ASP A 490 24.22 0.47 1.08
CA ASP A 490 23.12 -0.14 1.82
C ASP A 490 23.60 -1.52 2.36
N PRO A 491 23.43 -1.81 3.67
CA PRO A 491 23.89 -3.06 4.27
C PRO A 491 22.92 -4.25 4.05
N TYR A 492 21.72 -4.01 3.53
CA TYR A 492 20.72 -5.03 3.21
C TYR A 492 20.54 -5.24 1.70
N VAL A 493 20.95 -4.29 0.88
CA VAL A 493 20.97 -4.38 -0.60
C VAL A 493 22.43 -4.41 -1.11
N PRO A 494 23.20 -5.49 -0.85
CA PRO A 494 24.63 -5.55 -1.20
C PRO A 494 24.90 -5.47 -2.72
N VAL A 495 23.94 -5.92 -3.52
CA VAL A 495 23.91 -5.74 -4.99
C VAL A 495 22.49 -5.36 -5.38
N MET A 496 22.35 -4.33 -6.22
CA MET A 496 21.07 -3.81 -6.67
C MET A 496 20.29 -4.86 -7.49
N PRO A 497 19.08 -5.27 -7.08
CA PRO A 497 18.29 -6.27 -7.80
C PRO A 497 17.69 -5.70 -9.10
N ARG A 498 17.35 -6.60 -10.03
CA ARG A 498 16.69 -6.22 -11.29
C ARG A 498 15.22 -5.83 -11.03
N THR A 499 14.92 -4.54 -11.09
CA THR A 499 13.53 -4.04 -11.00
C THR A 499 12.90 -3.84 -12.39
N ARG A 500 11.56 -3.79 -12.45
CA ARG A 500 10.81 -3.52 -13.69
C ARG A 500 11.03 -2.09 -14.21
N ARG A 501 11.00 -1.08 -13.32
CA ARG A 501 11.18 0.34 -13.69
C ARG A 501 12.64 0.69 -13.99
N ARG A 502 13.60 0.11 -13.26
CA ARG A 502 15.03 0.49 -13.30
C ARG A 502 15.96 -0.68 -13.66
N PRO A 503 15.79 -1.34 -14.82
CA PRO A 503 16.63 -2.49 -15.20
C PRO A 503 18.11 -2.13 -15.40
N ALA A 504 18.42 -0.87 -15.70
CA ALA A 504 19.79 -0.39 -15.91
C ALA A 504 20.63 -0.25 -14.63
N LEU A 505 20.01 -0.27 -13.44
CA LEU A 505 20.73 -0.26 -12.15
C LEU A 505 21.05 -1.68 -11.64
N ALA A 506 20.56 -2.73 -12.30
CA ALA A 506 20.73 -4.12 -11.87
C ALA A 506 22.21 -4.52 -11.87
N GLY A 507 22.69 -5.12 -10.77
CA GLY A 507 24.07 -5.58 -10.62
C GLY A 507 25.06 -4.52 -10.12
N VAL A 508 24.65 -3.26 -9.93
CA VAL A 508 25.48 -2.25 -9.25
C VAL A 508 25.66 -2.66 -7.79
N ALA A 509 26.91 -2.66 -7.30
CA ALA A 509 27.25 -3.09 -5.94
C ALA A 509 27.22 -1.94 -4.92
N SER A 510 26.86 -2.29 -3.68
CA SER A 510 26.94 -1.42 -2.50
C SER A 510 28.41 -1.17 -2.14
N VAL A 511 28.80 0.09 -1.93
CA VAL A 511 30.16 0.43 -1.47
C VAL A 511 30.32 0.16 0.03
N PRO A 512 31.55 -0.08 0.55
CA PRO A 512 31.78 -0.19 2.00
C PRO A 512 31.39 1.09 2.76
N TRP A 513 30.92 0.95 3.99
CA TRP A 513 30.63 2.07 4.89
C TRP A 513 31.86 2.37 5.75
N THR A 514 32.88 2.98 5.15
CA THR A 514 34.14 3.37 5.82
C THR A 514 34.63 4.73 5.34
N ALA A 515 35.51 5.38 6.10
CA ALA A 515 36.06 6.69 5.74
C ALA A 515 36.85 6.67 4.42
N GLU A 516 37.54 5.56 4.12
CA GLU A 516 38.26 5.35 2.86
C GLU A 516 37.31 5.33 1.66
N ALA A 517 36.11 4.78 1.81
CA ALA A 517 35.09 4.75 0.76
C ALA A 517 34.46 6.14 0.50
N LEU A 518 34.57 7.08 1.45
CA LEU A 518 34.17 8.49 1.28
C LEU A 518 35.25 9.36 0.64
N VAL A 519 36.47 8.84 0.41
CA VAL A 519 37.53 9.60 -0.26
C VAL A 519 37.09 9.93 -1.69
N GLY A 520 36.99 11.23 -1.98
CA GLY A 520 36.48 11.73 -3.26
C GLY A 520 34.96 11.68 -3.42
N VAL A 521 34.18 11.58 -2.33
CA VAL A 521 32.73 11.82 -2.32
C VAL A 521 32.45 13.28 -2.00
N ASP A 522 31.79 14.00 -2.93
CA ASP A 522 31.49 15.42 -2.81
C ASP A 522 30.27 15.73 -1.94
N ALA A 523 29.31 14.81 -1.87
CA ALA A 523 28.14 14.90 -0.98
C ALA A 523 27.65 13.52 -0.55
N VAL A 524 27.18 13.41 0.70
CA VAL A 524 26.47 12.23 1.23
C VAL A 524 24.98 12.56 1.37
N VAL A 525 24.10 11.67 0.95
CA VAL A 525 22.64 11.82 1.08
C VAL A 525 22.07 10.63 1.83
N VAL A 526 21.55 10.87 3.04
CA VAL A 526 20.92 9.81 3.85
C VAL A 526 19.44 9.72 3.48
N VAL A 527 19.06 8.63 2.80
CA VAL A 527 17.71 8.41 2.28
C VAL A 527 16.93 7.40 3.13
N THR A 528 17.60 6.35 3.63
CA THR A 528 16.97 5.36 4.54
C THR A 528 17.86 5.12 5.76
N HIS A 529 17.31 5.39 6.95
CA HIS A 529 18.03 5.25 8.22
C HIS A 529 18.03 3.80 8.70
N HIS A 530 19.01 3.02 8.26
CA HIS A 530 19.29 1.70 8.81
C HIS A 530 20.00 1.83 10.17
N LYS A 531 19.41 1.29 11.25
CA LYS A 531 19.91 1.48 12.63
C LYS A 531 21.37 1.02 12.84
N CYS A 532 21.85 0.08 12.02
CA CYS A 532 23.24 -0.40 12.03
C CYS A 532 24.28 0.57 11.45
N LEU A 533 23.86 1.72 10.90
CA LEU A 533 24.77 2.78 10.44
C LEU A 533 25.28 3.65 11.59
N ALA A 534 24.53 3.72 12.70
CA ALA A 534 24.98 4.35 13.94
C ALA A 534 26.18 3.56 14.53
N PRO A 535 27.24 4.22 15.04
CA PRO A 535 27.31 5.63 15.43
C PRO A 535 27.81 6.60 14.32
N TRP A 536 27.65 6.27 13.04
CA TRP A 536 28.04 7.09 11.88
C TRP A 536 29.56 7.32 11.68
N ALA A 537 30.41 6.52 12.34
CA ALA A 537 31.89 6.68 12.32
C ALA A 537 32.55 6.68 10.92
N ALA A 538 31.90 6.20 9.87
CA ALA A 538 32.41 6.37 8.50
C ALA A 538 32.48 7.85 8.06
N LEU A 539 31.69 8.73 8.68
CA LEU A 539 31.71 10.19 8.48
C LEU A 539 32.82 10.90 9.28
N ASP A 540 33.62 10.19 10.10
CA ASP A 540 34.65 10.82 10.92
C ASP A 540 35.75 11.45 10.01
N GLY A 541 35.90 12.77 10.11
CA GLY A 541 36.78 13.54 9.21
C GLY A 541 36.22 13.79 7.82
N TYR A 542 34.99 13.36 7.51
CA TYR A 542 34.30 13.74 6.27
C TYR A 542 34.01 15.24 6.27
N THR A 543 34.45 15.95 5.24
CA THR A 543 34.35 17.43 5.19
C THR A 543 33.22 17.94 4.31
N GLY A 544 32.62 17.10 3.45
CA GLY A 544 31.54 17.48 2.55
C GLY A 544 30.18 17.63 3.24
N PRO A 545 29.16 18.17 2.54
CA PRO A 545 27.80 18.25 3.04
C PRO A 545 27.17 16.87 3.21
N VAL A 546 26.41 16.72 4.31
CA VAL A 546 25.60 15.54 4.62
C VAL A 546 24.12 15.94 4.58
N ILE A 547 23.45 15.56 3.50
CA ILE A 547 22.05 15.83 3.24
C ILE A 547 21.23 14.75 3.95
N ASP A 548 20.78 15.03 5.17
CA ASP A 548 20.04 14.08 6.00
C ASP A 548 18.53 14.30 5.87
N THR A 549 17.88 13.33 5.23
CA THR A 549 16.43 13.38 4.97
C THR A 549 15.60 12.74 6.08
N ARG A 550 16.23 12.16 7.11
CA ARG A 550 15.61 11.36 8.18
C ARG A 550 15.91 11.85 9.60
N ASN A 551 16.73 12.90 9.76
CA ASN A 551 17.16 13.47 11.04
C ASN A 551 17.76 12.41 11.98
N CYS A 552 18.67 11.61 11.44
CA CYS A 552 19.32 10.50 12.12
C CYS A 552 20.83 10.67 12.29
N VAL A 553 21.46 11.62 11.58
CA VAL A 553 22.87 12.00 11.78
C VAL A 553 22.96 12.93 13.00
N PRO A 554 23.74 12.61 14.04
CA PRO A 554 23.85 13.44 15.24
C PRO A 554 24.39 14.85 14.96
N GLY A 555 23.83 15.84 15.66
CA GLY A 555 24.48 17.15 15.78
C GLY A 555 25.77 17.06 16.59
N GLY A 556 26.70 17.98 16.37
CA GLY A 556 27.96 18.08 17.12
C GLY A 556 29.15 17.31 16.54
N MET A 557 28.97 16.48 15.50
CA MET A 557 30.08 15.78 14.80
C MET A 557 31.01 16.69 13.97
N GLY A 558 30.83 18.01 14.00
CA GLY A 558 31.58 18.97 13.16
C GLY A 558 31.20 18.94 11.66
N LEU A 559 30.16 18.17 11.30
CA LEU A 559 29.70 17.97 9.92
C LEU A 559 28.82 19.13 9.41
N ASP A 560 28.89 19.35 8.10
CA ASP A 560 28.02 20.26 7.34
C ASP A 560 26.67 19.57 7.04
N ILE A 561 25.79 19.52 8.05
CA ILE A 561 24.52 18.76 7.98
C ILE A 561 23.39 19.64 7.45
N VAL A 562 22.76 19.22 6.35
CA VAL A 562 21.56 19.84 5.79
C VAL A 562 20.36 18.92 6.04
N ARG A 563 19.40 19.35 6.86
CA ARG A 563 18.13 18.64 7.08
C ARG A 563 17.17 18.92 5.92
N ALA A 564 17.07 17.98 4.95
CA ALA A 564 16.48 18.19 3.62
C ALA A 564 15.31 17.27 3.30
#